data_AF-A0A2W7IKQ0-F1
#
_entry.id   AF-A0A2W7IKQ0-F1
#
_cell.length_a   1.000
_cell.length_b   1.000
_cell.length_c   1.000
_cell.angle_alpha   90.00
_cell.angle_beta   90.00
_cell.angle_gamma   90.00
#
_symmetry.space_group_name_H-M   'P 1'
#
loop_
_entity.id
_entity.type
_entity.pdbx_description
1 polymer ?
#
loop_
_entity_poly.entity_id
_entity_poly.type
_entity_poly.pdbx_seq_one_letter_code
_entity_poly.pdbx_strand_id
1 'polypeptide(L)'
;MSEKLPCKSCGALILPTTALRTDGLCMPCKQGNRESLEKSKERSRQQRAYDPQRAHWHHLVDRAHASEQAFASLTQEEKLYYAVSVLEGEVYNGGMHQFFSNSSGALYNEAVEGLKELGATQALALLQRAAQVLFGNNQPPVDRHERWQAMPLYPEDEMATLPDWSIELEEIDRAYWMDPDGLSEKLEAYLKNTGLLKPFEKPAN
;
A
#
# COMPACT_ATOMS: atom_id res chain seq x y z
N MET A 1 46.45 -2.14 -20.13
CA MET A 1 45.01 -1.86 -20.10
C MET A 1 44.67 -1.09 -21.36
N SER A 2 43.81 -1.62 -22.23
CA SER A 2 43.43 -0.93 -23.47
C SER A 2 42.50 0.25 -23.16
N GLU A 3 42.84 1.41 -23.70
CA GLU A 3 42.05 2.63 -23.57
C GLU A 3 40.69 2.43 -24.26
N LYS A 4 39.60 2.81 -23.56
CA LYS A 4 38.23 2.65 -24.09
C LYS A 4 37.92 3.79 -25.05
N LEU A 5 37.13 3.51 -26.09
CA LEU A 5 36.71 4.49 -27.10
C LEU A 5 35.23 4.87 -26.89
N PRO A 6 34.81 6.12 -27.12
CA PRO A 6 33.41 6.52 -27.00
C PRO A 6 32.56 5.97 -28.17
N CYS A 7 31.33 5.55 -27.87
CA CYS A 7 30.33 5.20 -28.87
C CYS A 7 29.96 6.42 -29.74
N LYS A 8 29.95 6.28 -31.07
CA LYS A 8 29.60 7.36 -32.01
C LYS A 8 28.19 7.95 -31.79
N SER A 9 27.26 7.16 -31.27
CA SER A 9 25.85 7.58 -31.10
C SER A 9 25.54 8.12 -29.70
N CYS A 10 25.97 7.42 -28.64
CA CYS A 10 25.57 7.76 -27.25
C CYS A 10 26.74 8.14 -26.34
N GLY A 11 27.97 8.21 -26.85
CA GLY A 11 29.16 8.58 -26.09
C GLY A 11 29.66 7.55 -25.07
N ALA A 12 28.93 6.45 -24.84
CA ALA A 12 29.32 5.43 -23.87
C ALA A 12 30.67 4.78 -24.22
N LEU A 13 31.55 4.65 -23.23
CA LEU A 13 32.88 4.06 -23.41
C LEU A 13 32.78 2.54 -23.68
N ILE A 14 33.32 2.11 -24.81
CA ILE A 14 33.34 0.73 -25.30
C ILE A 14 34.77 0.24 -25.53
N LEU A 15 34.96 -1.08 -25.51
CA LEU A 15 36.26 -1.67 -25.83
C LEU A 15 36.62 -1.41 -27.31
N PRO A 16 37.92 -1.23 -27.65
CA PRO A 16 38.36 -1.08 -29.03
C PRO A 16 37.89 -2.22 -29.94
N THR A 17 37.88 -3.46 -29.43
CA THR A 17 37.37 -4.64 -30.14
C THR A 17 35.87 -4.55 -30.45
N THR A 18 35.08 -3.99 -29.53
CA THR A 18 33.67 -3.71 -29.76
C THR A 18 33.54 -2.66 -30.84
N ALA A 19 34.23 -1.52 -30.71
CA ALA A 19 34.19 -0.44 -31.70
C ALA A 19 34.54 -0.93 -33.12
N LEU A 20 35.55 -1.79 -33.27
CA LEU A 20 35.91 -2.38 -34.57
C LEU A 20 34.78 -3.24 -35.14
N ARG A 21 34.13 -4.08 -34.32
CA ARG A 21 33.07 -5.02 -34.74
C ARG A 21 31.71 -4.35 -35.00
N THR A 22 31.49 -3.16 -34.46
CA THR A 22 30.18 -2.47 -34.46
C THR A 22 30.23 -1.11 -35.13
N ASP A 23 31.28 -0.84 -35.91
CA ASP A 23 31.55 0.45 -36.56
C ASP A 23 31.46 1.65 -35.59
N GLY A 24 32.03 1.48 -34.40
CA GLY A 24 32.08 2.50 -33.36
C GLY A 24 30.79 2.65 -32.54
N LEU A 25 29.80 1.77 -32.69
CA LEU A 25 28.57 1.80 -31.88
C LEU A 25 28.67 0.87 -30.66
N CYS A 26 28.08 1.23 -29.52
CA CYS A 26 27.89 0.26 -28.45
C CYS A 26 26.82 -0.78 -28.84
N MET A 27 26.85 -1.97 -28.23
CA MET A 27 25.88 -3.03 -28.52
C MET A 27 24.41 -2.55 -28.41
N PRO A 28 24.01 -1.76 -27.38
CA PRO A 28 22.66 -1.20 -27.32
C PRO A 28 22.29 -0.23 -28.46
N CYS A 29 23.24 0.59 -28.93
CA CYS A 29 22.98 1.49 -30.07
C CYS A 29 22.88 0.70 -31.37
N LYS A 30 23.74 -0.32 -31.55
CA LYS A 30 23.68 -1.22 -32.71
C LYS A 30 22.36 -2.00 -32.77
N GLN A 31 21.79 -2.36 -31.61
CA GLN A 31 20.51 -3.06 -31.50
C GLN A 31 19.28 -2.14 -31.46
N GLY A 32 19.46 -0.81 -31.47
CA GLY A 32 18.34 0.15 -31.40
C GLY A 32 17.61 0.22 -30.04
N ASN A 33 18.14 -0.40 -28.98
CA ASN A 33 17.47 -0.47 -27.67
C ASN A 33 18.06 0.47 -26.60
N ARG A 34 19.01 1.34 -26.97
CA ARG A 34 19.70 2.25 -26.04
C ARG A 34 18.73 3.12 -25.24
N GLU A 35 17.74 3.72 -25.90
CA GLU A 35 16.77 4.59 -25.23
C GLU A 35 15.91 3.81 -24.23
N SER A 36 15.41 2.63 -24.63
CA SER A 36 14.64 1.73 -23.75
C SER A 36 15.46 1.31 -22.52
N LEU A 37 16.74 1.00 -22.72
CA LEU A 37 17.66 0.65 -21.64
C LEU A 37 17.85 1.80 -20.64
N GLU A 38 18.08 3.03 -21.12
CA GLU A 38 18.26 4.18 -20.23
C GLU A 38 16.96 4.54 -19.50
N LYS A 39 15.80 4.50 -20.19
CA LYS A 39 14.48 4.63 -19.54
C LYS A 39 14.26 3.56 -18.46
N SER A 40 14.67 2.31 -18.72
CA SER A 40 14.59 1.23 -17.73
C SER A 40 15.48 1.49 -16.53
N LYS A 41 16.72 1.95 -16.73
CA LYS A 41 17.62 2.30 -15.64
C LYS A 41 17.07 3.44 -14.81
N GLU A 42 16.48 4.44 -15.44
CA GLU A 42 15.87 5.58 -14.75
C GLU A 42 14.69 5.13 -13.89
N ARG A 43 13.77 4.32 -14.44
CA ARG A 43 12.69 3.69 -13.65
C ARG A 43 13.25 2.88 -12.48
N SER A 44 14.27 2.07 -12.70
CA SER A 44 14.90 1.30 -11.62
C SER A 44 15.56 2.19 -10.57
N ARG A 45 16.15 3.34 -10.95
CA ARG A 45 16.70 4.30 -9.98
C ARG A 45 15.59 4.95 -9.17
N GLN A 46 14.49 5.37 -9.80
CA GLN A 46 13.33 5.96 -9.13
C GLN A 46 12.67 4.97 -8.16
N GLN A 47 12.49 3.72 -8.56
CA GLN A 47 11.94 2.67 -7.69
C GLN A 47 12.84 2.32 -6.49
N ARG A 48 14.15 2.49 -6.65
CA ARG A 48 15.16 2.33 -5.58
C ARG A 48 15.45 3.61 -4.84
N ALA A 49 14.86 4.73 -5.25
CA ALA A 49 15.01 5.98 -4.53
C ALA A 49 14.48 5.74 -3.11
N TYR A 50 15.23 6.27 -2.15
CA TYR A 50 14.83 6.13 -0.76
C TYR A 50 13.53 6.91 -0.54
N ASP A 51 12.56 6.23 0.06
CA ASP A 51 11.25 6.75 0.39
C ASP A 51 11.08 6.70 1.93
N PRO A 52 11.08 7.86 2.61
CA PRO A 52 10.88 7.96 4.05
C PRO A 52 9.59 7.31 4.53
N GLN A 53 8.49 7.41 3.76
CA GLN A 53 7.19 6.86 4.14
C GLN A 53 7.22 5.34 4.09
N ARG A 54 7.82 4.77 3.04
CA ARG A 54 8.05 3.32 2.95
C ARG A 54 8.93 2.82 4.09
N ALA A 55 10.00 3.53 4.41
CA ALA A 55 10.88 3.16 5.51
C ALA A 55 10.17 3.22 6.87
N HIS A 56 9.38 4.27 7.12
CA HIS A 56 8.53 4.41 8.29
C HIS A 56 7.52 3.25 8.39
N TRP A 57 6.83 2.94 7.29
CA TRP A 57 5.84 1.87 7.25
C TRP A 57 6.45 0.52 7.60
N HIS A 58 7.57 0.14 6.99
CA HIS A 58 8.25 -1.12 7.32
C HIS A 58 8.66 -1.18 8.80
N HIS A 59 9.22 -0.11 9.33
CA HIS A 59 9.59 -0.03 10.75
C HIS A 59 8.36 -0.20 11.68
N LEU A 60 7.25 0.43 11.33
CA LEU A 60 6.02 0.38 12.11
C LEU A 60 5.38 -1.02 12.07
N VAL A 61 5.34 -1.66 10.89
CA VAL A 61 4.86 -3.04 10.72
C VAL A 61 5.70 -4.02 11.54
N ASP A 62 7.03 -3.92 11.46
CA ASP A 62 7.93 -4.76 12.24
C ASP A 62 7.68 -4.62 13.75
N ARG A 63 7.42 -3.39 14.21
CA ARG A 63 7.06 -3.13 15.61
C ARG A 63 5.67 -3.67 15.98
N ALA A 64 4.67 -3.47 15.14
CA ALA A 64 3.30 -3.92 15.41
C ALA A 64 3.20 -5.44 15.57
N HIS A 65 4.07 -6.21 14.90
CA HIS A 65 4.09 -7.66 14.92
C HIS A 65 5.18 -8.30 15.80
N ALA A 66 5.95 -7.51 16.55
CA ALA A 66 7.07 -8.03 17.34
C ALA A 66 6.65 -9.01 18.45
N SER A 67 5.41 -8.88 18.97
CA SER A 67 4.82 -9.76 19.99
C SER A 67 3.31 -9.52 20.09
N GLU A 68 2.60 -10.36 20.87
CA GLU A 68 1.15 -10.20 21.13
C GLU A 68 0.78 -8.85 21.77
N GLN A 69 1.72 -8.21 22.49
CA GLN A 69 1.51 -6.93 23.16
C GLN A 69 2.13 -5.76 22.39
N ALA A 70 2.79 -6.02 21.25
CA ALA A 70 3.59 -5.02 20.58
C ALA A 70 2.74 -3.90 19.97
N PHE A 71 1.57 -4.22 19.42
CA PHE A 71 0.61 -3.19 18.97
C PHE A 71 0.18 -2.29 20.14
N ALA A 72 -0.06 -2.84 21.33
CA ALA A 72 -0.45 -2.05 22.50
C ALA A 72 0.65 -1.05 22.93
N SER A 73 1.92 -1.35 22.65
CA SER A 73 3.08 -0.50 22.95
C SER A 73 3.29 0.68 22.00
N LEU A 74 2.59 0.70 20.85
CA LEU A 74 2.63 1.81 19.91
C LEU A 74 2.00 3.08 20.52
N THR A 75 2.47 4.25 20.11
CA THR A 75 1.80 5.51 20.47
C THR A 75 0.40 5.57 19.87
N GLN A 76 -0.44 6.48 20.36
CA GLN A 76 -1.78 6.62 19.79
C GLN A 76 -1.69 6.98 18.30
N GLU A 77 -0.81 7.89 17.93
CA GLU A 77 -0.66 8.33 16.55
C GLU A 77 -0.20 7.19 15.63
N GLU A 78 0.72 6.36 16.12
CA GLU A 78 1.19 5.15 15.44
C GLU A 78 0.06 4.14 15.23
N LYS A 79 -0.78 3.90 16.25
CA LYS A 79 -1.93 2.99 16.16
C LYS A 79 -2.95 3.46 15.13
N LEU A 80 -3.30 4.75 15.15
CA LEU A 80 -4.27 5.31 14.21
C LEU A 80 -3.75 5.24 12.77
N TYR A 81 -2.50 5.67 12.54
CA TYR A 81 -1.88 5.57 11.21
C TYR A 81 -1.81 4.12 10.73
N TYR A 82 -1.40 3.19 11.61
CA TYR A 82 -1.29 1.78 11.30
C TYR A 82 -2.65 1.17 10.92
N ALA A 83 -3.68 1.39 11.74
CA ALA A 83 -5.00 0.82 11.53
C ALA A 83 -5.63 1.30 10.22
N VAL A 84 -5.50 2.59 9.89
CA VAL A 84 -6.01 3.14 8.61
C VAL A 84 -5.21 2.62 7.42
N SER A 85 -3.88 2.51 7.54
CA SER A 85 -3.03 1.96 6.47
C SER A 85 -3.34 0.47 6.21
N VAL A 86 -3.61 -0.30 7.27
CA VAL A 86 -4.04 -1.70 7.15
C VAL A 86 -5.43 -1.79 6.52
N LEU A 87 -6.38 -0.96 6.94
CA LEU A 87 -7.71 -0.88 6.33
C LEU A 87 -7.60 -0.63 4.82
N GLU A 88 -6.86 0.41 4.41
CA GLU A 88 -6.67 0.75 3.00
C GLU A 88 -6.09 -0.44 2.24
N GLY A 89 -5.02 -1.06 2.75
CA GLY A 89 -4.40 -2.21 2.12
C GLY A 89 -5.33 -3.42 1.98
N GLU A 90 -6.12 -3.75 3.02
CA GLU A 90 -7.06 -4.87 2.98
C GLU A 90 -8.20 -4.64 2.00
N VAL A 91 -8.77 -3.42 1.97
CA VAL A 91 -9.87 -3.08 1.08
C VAL A 91 -9.42 -3.04 -0.39
N TYR A 92 -8.21 -2.55 -0.68
CA TYR A 92 -7.65 -2.62 -2.04
C TYR A 92 -7.25 -4.04 -2.47
N ASN A 93 -6.95 -4.94 -1.52
CA ASN A 93 -6.58 -6.32 -1.83
C ASN A 93 -7.79 -7.25 -1.97
N GLY A 94 -8.84 -7.07 -1.18
CA GLY A 94 -10.00 -7.98 -1.15
C GLY A 94 -11.29 -7.39 -0.57
N GLY A 95 -11.40 -6.06 -0.53
CA GLY A 95 -12.61 -5.38 -0.07
C GLY A 95 -12.81 -5.40 1.45
N MET A 96 -13.92 -4.82 1.89
CA MET A 96 -14.32 -4.75 3.30
C MET A 96 -14.49 -6.13 3.91
N HIS A 97 -14.97 -7.12 3.14
CA HIS A 97 -15.06 -8.50 3.63
C HIS A 97 -13.69 -9.02 4.07
N GLN A 98 -12.63 -8.79 3.29
CA GLN A 98 -11.29 -9.22 3.64
C GLN A 98 -10.79 -8.53 4.91
N PHE A 99 -10.98 -7.22 5.04
CA PHE A 99 -10.64 -6.48 6.26
C PHE A 99 -11.29 -7.11 7.50
N PHE A 100 -12.59 -7.38 7.48
CA PHE A 100 -13.29 -7.92 8.66
C PHE A 100 -13.00 -9.41 8.94
N SER A 101 -12.85 -10.22 7.89
CA SER A 101 -12.60 -11.66 8.02
C SER A 101 -11.14 -12.00 8.41
N ASN A 102 -10.19 -11.12 8.12
CA ASN A 102 -8.81 -11.30 8.53
C ASN A 102 -8.56 -10.88 9.99
N SER A 103 -7.32 -11.05 10.46
CA SER A 103 -6.89 -10.53 11.75
C SER A 103 -6.96 -9.01 11.84
N SER A 104 -6.88 -8.32 10.70
CA SER A 104 -7.02 -6.86 10.56
C SER A 104 -8.35 -6.33 11.08
N GLY A 105 -9.43 -7.13 11.06
CA GLY A 105 -10.72 -6.73 11.62
C GLY A 105 -10.69 -6.41 13.12
N ALA A 106 -9.67 -6.86 13.86
CA ALA A 106 -9.46 -6.48 15.25
C ALA A 106 -9.12 -4.98 15.41
N LEU A 107 -8.66 -4.32 14.34
CA LEU A 107 -8.29 -2.90 14.30
C LEU A 107 -9.48 -1.99 13.98
N TYR A 108 -10.71 -2.50 13.94
CA TYR A 108 -11.88 -1.73 13.50
C TYR A 108 -12.06 -0.42 14.28
N ASN A 109 -11.89 -0.45 15.61
CA ASN A 109 -12.07 0.74 16.43
C ASN A 109 -10.97 1.78 16.17
N GLU A 110 -9.72 1.35 16.09
CA GLU A 110 -8.58 2.21 15.77
C GLU A 110 -8.68 2.77 14.35
N ALA A 111 -9.21 1.99 13.39
CA ALA A 111 -9.46 2.47 12.04
C ALA A 111 -10.58 3.53 12.01
N VAL A 112 -11.66 3.33 12.78
CA VAL A 112 -12.73 4.33 12.95
C VAL A 112 -12.18 5.62 13.57
N GLU A 113 -11.37 5.52 14.63
CA GLU A 113 -10.74 6.69 15.26
C GLU A 113 -9.74 7.38 14.32
N GLY A 114 -8.95 6.61 13.57
CA GLY A 114 -7.97 7.13 12.64
C GLY A 114 -8.63 7.86 11.48
N LEU A 115 -9.70 7.31 10.89
CA LEU A 115 -10.45 7.99 9.84
C LEU A 115 -11.10 9.29 10.34
N LYS A 116 -11.56 9.33 11.61
CA LYS A 116 -12.03 10.59 12.23
C LYS A 116 -10.91 11.61 12.36
N GLU A 117 -9.75 11.20 12.86
CA GLU A 117 -8.58 12.07 13.04
C GLU A 117 -8.07 12.63 11.71
N LEU A 118 -8.12 11.83 10.64
CA LEU A 118 -7.77 12.26 9.27
C LEU A 118 -8.85 13.14 8.61
N GLY A 119 -10.03 13.27 9.22
CA GLY A 119 -11.19 13.90 8.60
C GLY A 119 -11.65 13.20 7.31
N ALA A 120 -11.47 11.88 7.22
CA ALA A 120 -11.87 11.05 6.08
C ALA A 120 -13.32 10.56 6.27
N THR A 121 -14.26 11.50 6.18
CA THR A 121 -15.66 11.26 6.59
C THR A 121 -16.41 10.28 5.69
N GLN A 122 -16.09 10.21 4.41
CA GLN A 122 -16.77 9.31 3.47
C GLN A 122 -16.23 7.89 3.62
N ALA A 123 -14.91 7.72 3.72
CA ALA A 123 -14.28 6.43 4.04
C ALA A 123 -14.78 5.89 5.38
N LEU A 124 -14.93 6.76 6.39
CA LEU A 124 -15.50 6.38 7.70
C LEU A 124 -16.94 5.87 7.57
N ALA A 125 -17.79 6.59 6.84
CA ALA A 125 -19.18 6.20 6.63
C ALA A 125 -19.28 4.85 5.90
N LEU A 126 -18.42 4.62 4.90
CA LEU A 126 -18.35 3.36 4.16
C LEU A 126 -17.91 2.19 5.06
N LEU A 127 -16.86 2.38 5.88
CA LEU A 127 -16.41 1.37 6.85
C LEU A 127 -17.51 1.01 7.85
N GLN A 128 -18.20 2.01 8.40
CA GLN A 128 -19.28 1.80 9.36
C GLN A 128 -20.49 1.11 8.72
N ARG A 129 -20.82 1.46 7.48
CA ARG A 129 -21.88 0.80 6.71
C ARG A 129 -21.52 -0.66 6.45
N ALA A 130 -20.27 -0.97 6.07
CA ALA A 130 -19.81 -2.34 5.90
C ALA A 130 -19.91 -3.15 7.21
N ALA A 131 -19.53 -2.55 8.34
CA ALA A 131 -19.72 -3.19 9.65
C ALA A 131 -21.21 -3.46 9.93
N GLN A 132 -22.09 -2.53 9.60
CA GLN A 132 -23.54 -2.73 9.78
C GLN A 132 -24.09 -3.84 8.88
N VAL A 133 -23.63 -3.94 7.64
CA VAL A 133 -23.99 -5.02 6.70
C VAL A 133 -23.58 -6.39 7.25
N LEU A 134 -22.39 -6.50 7.83
CA LEU A 134 -21.83 -7.78 8.27
C LEU A 134 -22.23 -8.18 9.70
N PHE A 135 -22.48 -7.22 10.59
CA PHE A 135 -22.69 -7.46 12.03
C PHE A 135 -24.01 -6.89 12.56
N GLY A 136 -24.80 -6.22 11.72
CA GLY A 136 -26.04 -5.55 12.12
C GLY A 136 -25.77 -4.40 13.09
N ASN A 137 -26.50 -4.38 14.21
CA ASN A 137 -26.32 -3.37 15.26
C ASN A 137 -25.18 -3.69 16.25
N ASN A 138 -24.52 -4.84 16.09
CA ASN A 138 -23.42 -5.24 16.95
C ASN A 138 -22.10 -4.65 16.48
N GLN A 139 -21.19 -4.40 17.42
CA GLN A 139 -19.81 -4.06 17.07
C GLN A 139 -19.09 -5.29 16.52
N PRO A 140 -18.18 -5.14 15.53
CA PRO A 140 -17.30 -6.23 15.11
C PRO A 140 -16.51 -6.76 16.31
N PRO A 141 -16.60 -8.07 16.63
CA PRO A 141 -15.79 -8.66 17.71
C PRO A 141 -14.28 -8.44 17.49
N VAL A 142 -13.49 -8.40 18.57
CA VAL A 142 -12.01 -8.35 18.48
C VAL A 142 -11.42 -9.73 18.21
N ASP A 143 -12.03 -10.78 18.76
CA ASP A 143 -11.64 -12.15 18.46
C ASP A 143 -12.05 -12.54 17.04
N ARG A 144 -11.12 -13.17 16.32
CA ARG A 144 -11.33 -13.52 14.91
C ARG A 144 -12.37 -14.62 14.74
N HIS A 145 -12.39 -15.61 15.63
CA HIS A 145 -13.34 -16.71 15.55
C HIS A 145 -14.76 -16.21 15.85
N GLU A 146 -14.92 -15.36 16.86
CA GLU A 146 -16.19 -14.69 17.14
C GLU A 146 -16.66 -13.83 15.95
N ARG A 147 -15.76 -13.08 15.29
CA ARG A 147 -16.11 -12.35 14.05
C ARG A 147 -16.61 -13.28 12.95
N TRP A 148 -15.90 -14.37 12.69
CA TRP A 148 -16.29 -15.34 11.66
C TRP A 148 -17.67 -15.93 11.91
N GLN A 149 -18.00 -16.23 13.17
CA GLN A 149 -19.31 -16.76 13.52
C GLN A 149 -20.43 -15.71 13.37
N ALA A 150 -20.11 -14.43 13.51
CA ALA A 150 -21.07 -13.34 13.36
C ALA A 150 -21.29 -12.92 11.90
N MET A 151 -20.29 -13.10 11.04
CA MET A 151 -20.38 -12.73 9.62
C MET A 151 -21.32 -13.65 8.83
N PRO A 152 -22.09 -13.12 7.87
CA PRO A 152 -22.88 -13.96 6.98
C PRO A 152 -21.96 -14.79 6.06
N LEU A 153 -22.40 -16.00 5.75
CA LEU A 153 -21.66 -16.92 4.87
C LEU A 153 -22.14 -16.79 3.43
N TYR A 154 -21.20 -16.92 2.50
CA TYR A 154 -21.56 -17.15 1.10
C TYR A 154 -22.29 -18.49 0.95
N PRO A 155 -23.25 -18.59 0.01
CA PRO A 155 -23.85 -19.88 -0.33
C PRO A 155 -22.78 -20.90 -0.73
N GLU A 156 -22.95 -22.16 -0.31
CA GLU A 156 -22.07 -23.27 -0.76
C GLU A 156 -22.28 -23.61 -2.24
N ASP A 157 -23.47 -23.33 -2.78
CA ASP A 157 -23.80 -23.54 -4.19
C ASP A 157 -23.34 -22.35 -5.03
N GLU A 158 -22.37 -22.59 -5.92
CA GLU A 158 -21.82 -21.60 -6.84
C GLU A 158 -22.87 -21.04 -7.83
N MET A 159 -23.98 -21.74 -8.04
CA MET A 159 -25.09 -21.29 -8.90
C MET A 159 -26.17 -20.51 -8.14
N ALA A 160 -26.04 -20.36 -6.81
CA ALA A 160 -26.99 -19.60 -6.03
C ALA A 160 -26.95 -18.10 -6.37
N THR A 161 -28.08 -17.43 -6.22
CA THR A 161 -28.13 -15.97 -6.29
C THR A 161 -27.27 -15.37 -5.19
N LEU A 162 -26.50 -14.33 -5.54
CA LEU A 162 -25.73 -13.58 -4.55
C LEU A 162 -26.66 -13.00 -3.48
N PRO A 163 -26.32 -13.15 -2.20
CA PRO A 163 -27.13 -12.59 -1.12
C PRO A 163 -27.06 -11.06 -1.11
N ASP A 164 -28.14 -10.41 -0.65
CA ASP A 164 -28.25 -8.94 -0.63
C ASP A 164 -27.07 -8.26 0.08
N TRP A 165 -26.59 -8.85 1.19
CA TRP A 165 -25.46 -8.32 1.95
C TRP A 165 -24.17 -8.25 1.11
N SER A 166 -23.93 -9.23 0.22
CA SER A 166 -22.69 -9.24 -0.58
C SER A 166 -22.78 -8.24 -1.73
N ILE A 167 -23.97 -8.04 -2.29
CA ILE A 167 -24.23 -7.02 -3.31
C ILE A 167 -24.00 -5.63 -2.71
N GLU A 168 -24.55 -5.37 -1.51
CA GLU A 168 -24.36 -4.10 -0.82
C GLU A 168 -22.88 -3.87 -0.45
N LEU A 169 -22.17 -4.91 -0.02
CA LEU A 169 -20.75 -4.80 0.28
C LEU A 169 -19.90 -4.46 -0.96
N GLU A 170 -20.24 -5.03 -2.12
CA GLU A 170 -19.59 -4.70 -3.39
C GLU A 170 -19.84 -3.24 -3.81
N GLU A 171 -21.03 -2.68 -3.53
CA GLU A 171 -21.28 -1.25 -3.72
C GLU A 171 -20.43 -0.38 -2.80
N ILE A 172 -20.24 -0.79 -1.55
CA ILE A 172 -19.39 -0.09 -0.58
C ILE A 172 -17.93 -0.12 -1.04
N ASP A 173 -17.43 -1.28 -1.45
CA ASP A 173 -16.06 -1.44 -1.94
C ASP A 173 -15.81 -0.57 -3.18
N ARG A 174 -16.74 -0.60 -4.15
CA ARG A 174 -16.66 0.27 -5.33
C ARG A 174 -16.64 1.76 -4.97
N ALA A 175 -17.46 2.18 -4.01
CA ALA A 175 -17.45 3.56 -3.54
C ALA A 175 -16.15 3.93 -2.82
N TYR A 176 -15.56 2.99 -2.07
CA TYR A 176 -14.29 3.19 -1.38
C TYR A 176 -13.13 3.33 -2.37
N TRP A 177 -13.07 2.50 -3.41
CA TRP A 177 -12.02 2.56 -4.45
C TRP A 177 -12.07 3.82 -5.33
N MET A 178 -13.16 4.59 -5.29
CA MET A 178 -13.19 5.92 -5.88
C MET A 178 -12.35 6.94 -5.10
N ASP A 179 -11.81 6.54 -3.95
CA ASP A 179 -10.99 7.34 -3.02
C ASP A 179 -11.58 8.74 -2.77
N PRO A 180 -12.81 8.81 -2.25
CA PRO A 180 -13.57 10.06 -2.22
C PRO A 180 -12.97 11.12 -1.26
N ASP A 181 -12.06 10.71 -0.38
CA ASP A 181 -11.41 11.58 0.60
C ASP A 181 -9.91 11.83 0.32
N GLY A 182 -9.30 11.15 -0.67
CA GLY A 182 -7.85 11.22 -0.90
C GLY A 182 -7.06 10.66 0.28
N LEU A 183 -7.28 9.39 0.61
CA LEU A 183 -6.80 8.80 1.88
C LEU A 183 -5.28 8.75 1.93
N SER A 184 -4.62 8.48 0.80
CA SER A 184 -3.17 8.47 0.67
C SER A 184 -2.55 9.83 1.02
N GLU A 185 -3.09 10.94 0.51
CA GLU A 185 -2.62 12.29 0.83
C GLU A 185 -2.87 12.66 2.30
N LYS A 186 -4.00 12.22 2.86
CA LYS A 186 -4.32 12.43 4.27
C LYS A 186 -3.35 11.70 5.19
N LEU A 187 -3.02 10.43 4.88
CA LEU A 187 -2.04 9.64 5.60
C LEU A 187 -0.64 10.28 5.53
N GLU A 188 -0.23 10.77 4.36
CA GLU A 188 1.04 11.48 4.20
C GLU A 188 1.07 12.76 5.05
N ALA A 189 0.01 13.57 5.01
CA ALA A 189 -0.10 14.78 5.81
C ALA A 189 -0.07 14.47 7.32
N TYR A 190 -0.74 13.40 7.73
CA TYR A 190 -0.77 12.96 9.12
C TYR A 190 0.61 12.59 9.64
N LEU A 191 1.40 11.82 8.88
CA LEU A 191 2.78 11.48 9.27
C LEU A 191 3.67 12.71 9.45
N LYS A 192 3.51 13.72 8.58
CA LYS A 192 4.27 14.98 8.67
C LYS A 192 3.85 15.78 9.90
N ASN A 193 2.54 15.93 10.13
CA ASN A 193 2.00 16.75 11.21
C ASN A 193 2.28 16.18 12.60
N THR A 194 2.22 14.86 12.74
CA THR A 194 2.55 14.14 14.00
C THR A 194 4.05 14.02 14.23
N GLY A 195 4.87 14.28 13.21
CA GLY A 195 6.32 14.13 13.26
C GLY A 195 6.81 12.68 13.19
N LEU A 196 5.91 11.71 12.95
CA LEU A 196 6.25 10.30 12.77
C LEU A 196 7.22 10.06 11.60
N LEU A 197 7.20 10.94 10.59
CA LEU A 197 8.11 10.85 9.44
C LEU A 197 9.54 11.34 9.74
N LYS A 198 9.72 12.23 10.74
CA LYS A 198 10.99 12.94 10.99
C LYS A 198 12.20 12.02 11.16
N PRO A 199 12.13 10.88 11.87
CA PRO A 199 13.27 9.98 12.03
C PRO A 199 13.72 9.32 10.71
N PHE A 200 12.86 9.33 9.69
CA PHE A 200 13.08 8.69 8.39
C PHE A 200 13.43 9.70 7.30
N GLU A 201 13.29 11.00 7.56
CA GLU A 201 13.70 12.03 6.59
C GLU A 201 15.23 12.09 6.51
N LYS A 202 15.78 12.10 5.29
CA LYS A 202 17.21 12.37 5.11
C LYS A 202 17.47 13.84 5.46
N PRO A 203 18.61 14.16 6.11
CA PRO A 203 18.98 15.56 6.29
C PRO A 203 19.03 16.25 4.92
N ALA A 204 18.47 17.46 4.84
CA ALA A 204 18.60 18.28 3.65
C ALA A 204 20.09 18.55 3.43
N ASN A 205 20.60 18.16 2.25
CA ASN A 205 21.95 18.48 1.80
C ASN A 205 22.09 19.96 1.46
#